data_AF-A0A089M9P8-F1
#
_entry.id   AF-A0A089M9P8-F1
#
_cell.length_a   1.000
_cell.length_b   1.000
_cell.length_c   1.000
_cell.angle_alpha   90.00
_cell.angle_beta   90.00
_cell.angle_gamma   90.00
#
_symmetry.space_group_name_H-M   'P 1'
#
loop_
_entity.id
_entity.type
_entity.pdbx_description
1 polymer ?
#
loop_
_entity_poly.entity_id
_entity_poly.type
_entity_poly.pdbx_seq_one_letter_code
_entity_poly.pdbx_strand_id
1 'polypeptide(L)'
;MNVEIIKAEMKREEDRSFIGRTVFTLENHNSPYEITFFSKRGSEWDYSLSFAGEPGSEEQFLETDSLLENDDDVYNLLLDAALDTQELTEEAEEE
;
A
#
# COMPACT_ATOMS: atom_id res chain seq x y z
N MET A 1 9.10 -3.45 13.90
CA MET A 1 8.33 -2.21 13.67
C MET A 1 6.90 -2.62 13.42
N ASN A 2 5.92 -2.05 14.12
CA ASN A 2 4.52 -2.28 13.79
C ASN A 2 4.05 -1.28 12.73
N VAL A 3 3.50 -1.84 11.65
CA VAL A 3 2.79 -1.12 10.58
C VAL A 3 1.31 -1.11 10.93
N GLU A 4 0.71 0.07 10.94
CA GLU A 4 -0.73 0.24 11.11
C GLU A 4 -1.33 0.74 9.80
N ILE A 5 -2.20 -0.08 9.19
CA ILE A 5 -2.89 0.27 7.95
C ILE A 5 -4.07 1.18 8.31
N ILE A 6 -4.05 2.40 7.80
CA ILE A 6 -5.09 3.41 8.01
C ILE A 6 -6.20 3.21 6.97
N LYS A 7 -5.80 2.99 5.72
CA LYS A 7 -6.72 2.78 4.59
C LYS A 7 -6.04 1.94 3.54
N ALA A 8 -6.77 1.02 2.94
CA ALA A 8 -6.35 0.33 1.74
C ALA A 8 -7.46 0.44 0.69
N GLU A 9 -7.09 0.45 -0.58
CA GLU A 9 -8.03 0.46 -1.69
C GLU A 9 -7.39 -0.19 -2.91
N MET A 10 -8.15 -1.03 -3.61
CA MET A 10 -7.73 -1.66 -4.84
C MET A 10 -8.69 -1.33 -5.96
N LYS A 11 -8.13 -0.89 -7.08
CA LYS A 11 -8.88 -0.54 -8.27
C LYS A 11 -8.33 -1.26 -9.48
N ARG A 12 -9.23 -1.84 -10.26
CA ARG A 12 -8.91 -2.39 -11.57
C ARG A 12 -9.22 -1.35 -12.64
N GLU A 13 -8.24 -1.04 -13.47
CA GLU A 13 -8.38 -0.11 -14.59
C GLU A 13 -8.91 -0.83 -15.84
N GLU A 14 -9.49 -0.07 -16.76
CA GLU A 14 -10.08 -0.57 -18.02
C GLU A 14 -9.06 -1.31 -18.90
N ASP A 15 -7.78 -0.93 -18.83
CA ASP A 15 -6.67 -1.56 -19.56
C ASP A 15 -6.23 -2.91 -18.95
N ARG A 16 -6.99 -3.45 -17.98
CA ARG A 16 -6.66 -4.63 -17.16
C ARG A 16 -5.46 -4.43 -16.24
N SER A 17 -4.99 -3.20 -16.09
CA SER A 17 -4.01 -2.84 -15.06
C SER A 17 -4.68 -2.79 -13.69
N PHE A 18 -3.90 -3.02 -12.66
CA PHE A 18 -4.28 -2.99 -11.26
C PHE A 18 -3.58 -1.84 -10.58
N ILE A 19 -4.34 -1.06 -9.82
CA ILE A 19 -3.84 0.07 -9.02
C ILE A 19 -4.31 -0.15 -7.59
N GLY A 20 -3.39 -0.57 -6.74
CA GLY A 20 -3.60 -0.67 -5.29
C GLY A 20 -3.02 0.56 -4.60
N ARG A 21 -3.64 1.03 -3.54
CA ARG A 21 -3.10 2.09 -2.72
C ARG A 21 -3.34 1.78 -1.25
N THR A 22 -2.29 1.83 -0.46
CA THR A 22 -2.35 1.58 0.97
C THR A 22 -1.73 2.76 1.70
N VAL A 23 -2.54 3.40 2.54
CA VAL A 23 -2.12 4.43 3.48
C VAL A 23 -1.87 3.76 4.82
N PHE A 24 -0.65 3.89 5.31
CA PHE A 24 -0.22 3.26 6.56
C PHE A 24 0.62 4.23 7.39
N THR A 25 0.76 3.94 8.67
CA THR A 25 1.65 4.65 9.58
C THR A 25 2.48 3.66 10.37
N LEU A 26 3.63 4.11 10.84
CA LEU A 26 4.51 3.33 11.71
C LEU A 26 4.44 3.93 13.12
N GLU A 27 4.46 3.09 14.15
CA GLU A 27 4.33 3.51 15.55
C GLU A 27 5.37 4.58 15.99
N ASN A 28 6.53 4.61 15.35
CA ASN A 28 7.60 5.58 15.63
C ASN A 28 7.60 6.78 14.67
N HIS A 29 6.69 6.81 13.69
CA HIS A 29 6.68 7.83 12.65
C HIS A 29 5.55 8.83 12.89
N ASN A 30 5.86 10.11 12.72
CA ASN A 30 4.89 11.20 12.95
C ASN A 30 3.96 11.45 11.76
N SER A 31 4.31 10.93 10.58
CA SER A 31 3.60 11.20 9.33
C SER A 31 3.14 9.88 8.69
N PRO A 32 1.91 9.81 8.17
CA PRO A 32 1.44 8.66 7.42
C PRO A 32 2.08 8.60 6.02
N TYR A 33 2.30 7.38 5.55
CA TYR A 33 2.86 7.06 4.25
C TYR A 33 1.78 6.49 3.35
N GLU A 34 1.93 6.72 2.06
CA GLU A 34 1.10 6.17 1.01
C GLU A 34 1.99 5.36 0.08
N ILE A 35 1.71 4.06 -0.01
CA ILE A 35 2.28 3.19 -1.03
C ILE A 35 1.23 2.99 -2.11
N THR A 36 1.61 3.25 -3.36
CA THR A 36 0.79 2.96 -4.53
C THR A 36 1.40 1.78 -5.27
N PHE A 37 0.67 0.69 -5.34
CA PHE A 37 0.99 -0.49 -6.12
C PHE A 37 0.39 -0.38 -7.52
N PHE A 38 1.18 -0.69 -8.53
CA PHE A 38 0.73 -0.69 -9.91
C PHE A 38 1.18 -1.98 -10.59
N SER A 39 0.26 -2.67 -11.26
CA SER A 39 0.60 -3.84 -12.07
C SER A 39 -0.15 -3.85 -13.38
N LYS A 40 0.55 -4.04 -14.49
CA LYS A 40 -0.09 -4.15 -15.81
C LYS A 40 -0.80 -5.49 -16.05
N ARG A 41 -0.33 -6.55 -15.39
CA ARG A 41 -0.76 -7.93 -15.66
C ARG A 41 -1.10 -8.75 -14.41
N GLY A 42 -0.89 -8.20 -13.22
CA GLY A 42 -1.02 -8.90 -11.93
C GLY A 42 0.16 -9.83 -11.61
N SER A 43 1.17 -9.94 -12.48
CA SER A 43 2.35 -10.77 -12.26
C SER A 43 3.58 -9.98 -11.81
N GLU A 44 3.70 -8.73 -12.23
CA GLU A 44 4.80 -7.82 -11.88
C GLU A 44 4.17 -6.59 -11.24
N TRP A 45 4.53 -6.32 -9.99
CA TRP A 45 4.00 -5.21 -9.22
C TRP A 45 5.10 -4.18 -9.01
N ASP A 46 4.91 -3.01 -9.60
CA ASP A 46 5.67 -1.82 -9.26
C ASP A 46 5.04 -1.17 -8.03
N TYR A 47 5.83 -0.45 -7.24
CA TYR A 47 5.31 0.38 -6.17
C TYR A 47 5.93 1.77 -6.18
N SER A 48 5.22 2.72 -5.59
CA SER A 48 5.68 4.08 -5.37
C SER A 48 5.34 4.49 -3.94
N LEU A 49 6.35 4.82 -3.15
CA LEU A 49 6.19 5.35 -1.80
C LEU A 49 6.11 6.88 -1.83
N SER A 50 5.19 7.46 -1.05
CA SER A 50 5.02 8.90 -0.91
C SER A 50 4.45 9.24 0.47
N PHE A 51 4.50 10.51 0.88
CA PHE A 51 3.82 10.94 2.11
C PHE A 51 2.33 11.12 1.82
N ALA A 52 1.47 10.52 2.65
CA ALA A 52 0.01 10.60 2.49
C ALA A 52 -0.59 11.96 2.90
N GLY A 53 0.24 12.85 3.43
CA GLY A 53 -0.16 14.16 3.94
C GLY A 53 1.03 15.09 4.04
N GLU A 54 1.37 15.51 5.25
CA GLU A 54 2.50 16.40 5.48
C GLU A 54 3.84 15.67 5.29
N PRO A 55 4.81 16.28 4.59
CA PRO A 55 6.14 15.70 4.42
C PRO A 55 6.80 15.52 5.78
N GLY A 56 7.13 14.27 6.11
CA GLY A 56 7.78 13.88 7.36
C GLY A 56 9.31 13.97 7.29
N SER A 57 9.97 13.34 8.26
CA SER A 57 11.45 13.27 8.27
C SER A 57 11.97 12.42 7.10
N GLU A 58 12.92 12.94 6.33
CA GLU A 58 13.55 12.24 5.20
C GLU A 58 14.26 10.96 5.64
N GLU A 59 14.87 10.94 6.84
CA GLU A 59 15.50 9.73 7.40
C GLU A 59 14.51 8.58 7.57
N GLN A 60 13.31 8.88 8.08
CA GLN A 60 12.24 7.89 8.26
C GLN A 60 11.67 7.42 6.91
N PHE A 61 11.62 8.31 5.91
CA PHE A 61 11.20 7.94 4.57
C PHE A 61 12.17 6.94 3.95
N LEU A 62 13.48 7.21 4.04
CA LEU A 62 14.52 6.29 3.57
C LEU A 62 14.50 4.96 4.33
N GLU A 63 14.26 4.99 5.64
CA GLU A 63 14.10 3.78 6.45
C GLU A 63 12.90 2.96 6.00
N THR A 64 11.76 3.60 5.73
CA THR A 64 10.54 2.94 5.23
C THR A 64 10.74 2.36 3.84
N ASP A 65 11.40 3.11 2.95
CA ASP A 65 11.72 2.68 1.59
C ASP A 65 12.65 1.45 1.61
N SER A 66 13.73 1.51 2.40
CA SER A 66 14.63 0.38 2.61
C SER A 66 13.93 -0.81 3.28
N LEU A 67 12.99 -0.58 4.20
CA LEU A 67 12.20 -1.63 4.83
C LEU A 67 11.34 -2.35 3.78
N LEU A 68 10.67 -1.62 2.91
CA LEU A 68 9.85 -2.22 1.84
C LEU A 68 10.69 -3.03 0.84
N GLU A 69 11.92 -2.61 0.56
CA GLU A 69 12.84 -3.34 -0.32
C GLU A 69 13.47 -4.58 0.35
N ASN A 70 13.72 -4.54 1.66
CA ASN A 70 14.42 -5.64 2.37
C ASN A 70 13.46 -6.61 3.08
N ASP A 71 12.25 -6.18 3.40
CA ASP A 71 11.29 -6.88 4.23
C ASP A 71 10.02 -7.18 3.41
N ASP A 72 10.08 -8.31 2.70
CA ASP A 72 9.01 -8.79 1.82
C ASP A 72 7.69 -8.97 2.60
N ASP A 73 7.75 -9.31 3.89
CA ASP A 73 6.57 -9.44 4.76
C ASP A 73 5.80 -8.11 4.87
N VAL A 74 6.49 -6.99 5.08
CA VAL A 74 5.86 -5.66 5.14
C VAL A 74 5.27 -5.28 3.79
N TYR A 75 6.01 -5.50 2.71
CA TYR A 75 5.52 -5.25 1.36
C TYR A 75 4.24 -6.05 1.07
N ASN A 76 4.29 -7.37 1.29
CA ASN A 76 3.15 -8.26 1.05
C ASN A 76 1.96 -7.91 1.95
N LEU A 77 2.18 -7.54 3.22
CA LEU A 77 1.11 -7.11 4.13
C LEU A 77 0.34 -5.91 3.57
N LEU A 78 1.05 -4.92 3.03
CA LEU A 78 0.43 -3.71 2.46
C LEU A 78 -0.28 -3.98 1.13
N LEU A 79 0.27 -4.86 0.31
CA LEU A 79 -0.33 -5.28 -0.96
C LEU A 79 -1.56 -6.15 -0.73
N ASP A 80 -1.49 -7.11 0.18
CA ASP A 80 -2.57 -7.99 0.58
C ASP A 80 -3.73 -7.18 1.17
N ALA A 81 -3.43 -6.20 2.03
CA ALA A 81 -4.45 -5.28 2.54
C ALA A 81 -5.17 -4.49 1.43
N ALA A 82 -4.47 -4.10 0.36
CA ALA A 82 -5.13 -3.50 -0.80
C ALA A 82 -6.01 -4.55 -1.50
N LEU A 83 -5.46 -5.72 -1.83
CA LEU A 83 -6.17 -6.79 -2.53
C LEU A 83 -7.46 -7.24 -1.81
N ASP A 84 -7.42 -7.36 -0.49
CA ASP A 84 -8.55 -7.74 0.37
C ASP A 84 -9.74 -6.76 0.20
N THR A 85 -9.47 -5.47 -0.06
CA THR A 85 -10.52 -4.48 -0.33
C THR A 85 -11.28 -4.72 -1.63
N GLN A 86 -10.67 -5.44 -2.59
CA GLN A 86 -11.33 -5.82 -3.83
C GLN A 86 -12.38 -6.92 -3.56
N GLU A 87 -12.05 -7.93 -2.74
CA GLU A 87 -13.00 -9.00 -2.35
C GLU A 87 -14.19 -8.45 -1.57
N LEU A 88 -13.96 -7.50 -0.65
CA LEU A 88 -15.01 -6.83 0.11
C LEU A 88 -16.04 -6.06 -0.74
N THR A 89 -15.66 -5.63 -1.95
CA THR A 89 -16.58 -4.93 -2.86
C THR A 89 -17.49 -5.91 -3.60
N GLU A 90 -17.04 -7.16 -3.84
CA GLU A 90 -17.83 -8.18 -4.54
C GLU A 90 -18.82 -8.89 -3.60
N GLU A 91 -18.51 -9.06 -2.31
CA GLU A 91 -19.42 -9.69 -1.34
C GLU A 91 -20.57 -8.77 -0.85
N ALA A 92 -20.38 -7.44 -0.89
CA ALA A 92 -21.41 -6.49 -0.45
C ALA A 92 -22.59 -6.33 -1.41
N GLU A 93 -22.50 -6.87 -2.63
CA GLU A 93 -23.60 -6.86 -3.62
C GLU A 93 -24.47 -8.13 -3.58
N GLU A 94 -24.16 -9.13 -2.73
CA GLU A 94 -24.94 -10.39 -2.61
C GLU A 94 -25.91 -10.50 -1.41
N GLU A 95 -26.12 -9.45 -0.60
CA GLU A 95 -27.16 -9.44 0.47
C GLU A 95 -28.43 -8.61 0.17
#